data_AF-A0A7V8YUF1-F1
#
_entry.id   AF-A0A7V8YUF1-F1
#
_cell.length_a   1.000
_cell.length_b   1.000
_cell.length_c   1.000
_cell.angle_alpha   90.00
_cell.angle_beta   90.00
_cell.angle_gamma   90.00
#
_symmetry.space_group_name_H-M   'P 1'
#
loop_
_entity.id
_entity.type
_entity.pdbx_description
1 polymer ?
#
loop_
_entity_poly.entity_id
_entity_poly.type
_entity_poly.pdbx_seq_one_letter_code
_entity_poly.pdbx_strand_id
1 'polypeptide(L)'
;MPDGRSIRIDIGVAHDPYISERTDTVIVELHEGDVVLASLNTVLEPGQDSQARALAREIKAGLESGKLEPTAGEVEPLADEPR
;
A
#
# COMPACT_ATOMS: atom_id res chain seq x y z
N MET A 1 -8.14 -11.37 -7.25
CA MET A 1 -6.87 -11.73 -7.93
C MET A 1 -7.12 -12.80 -8.98
N PRO A 2 -6.27 -12.94 -10.02
CA PRO A 2 -6.37 -13.98 -11.04
C PRO A 2 -6.37 -15.41 -10.47
N ASP A 3 -5.69 -15.61 -9.35
CA ASP A 3 -5.59 -16.88 -8.60
C ASP A 3 -6.74 -17.11 -7.61
N GLY A 4 -7.74 -16.22 -7.57
CA GLY A 4 -8.89 -16.30 -6.67
C GLY A 4 -8.67 -15.69 -5.28
N ARG A 5 -7.46 -15.20 -4.94
CA ARG A 5 -7.22 -14.49 -3.68
C ARG A 5 -7.93 -13.13 -3.65
N SER A 6 -8.22 -12.68 -2.44
CA SER A 6 -8.75 -11.34 -2.15
C SER A 6 -7.72 -10.56 -1.35
N ILE A 7 -7.17 -9.50 -1.93
CA ILE A 7 -6.18 -8.62 -1.30
C ILE A 7 -6.86 -7.29 -0.97
N ARG A 8 -6.78 -6.87 0.29
CA ARG A 8 -7.13 -5.51 0.72
C ARG A 8 -5.89 -4.63 0.65
N ILE A 9 -6.04 -3.42 0.11
CA ILE A 9 -4.99 -2.41 -0.01
C ILE A 9 -5.37 -1.27 0.94
N ASP A 10 -4.57 -1.06 1.97
CA ASP A 10 -4.75 0.03 2.93
C ASP A 10 -3.63 1.05 2.71
N ILE A 11 -3.97 2.32 2.47
CA ILE A 11 -3.01 3.42 2.33
C ILE A 11 -3.40 4.51 3.31
N GLY A 12 -2.48 4.87 4.21
CA GLY A 12 -2.76 5.84 5.24
C GLY A 12 -1.53 6.17 6.08
N VAL A 13 -1.69 7.12 6.99
CA VAL A 13 -0.65 7.47 7.95
C VAL A 13 -0.41 6.27 8.87
N ALA A 14 0.85 5.86 9.00
CA ALA A 14 1.26 4.77 9.86
C ALA A 14 0.78 5.03 11.29
N HIS A 15 0.11 4.03 11.87
CA HIS A 15 -0.36 4.08 13.24
C HIS A 15 0.32 2.99 14.06
N ASP A 16 1.30 3.37 14.87
CA ASP A 16 1.90 2.49 15.88
C ASP A 16 1.27 2.79 17.26
N PRO A 17 0.47 1.87 17.82
CA PRO A 17 -0.17 2.09 19.12
C PRO A 17 0.80 2.04 20.31
N TYR A 18 2.04 1.57 20.13
CA TYR A 18 3.07 1.49 21.16
C TYR A 18 4.00 2.71 21.18
N ILE A 19 4.04 3.49 20.10
CA ILE A 19 4.81 4.73 20.00
C ILE A 19 3.83 5.89 20.12
N SER A 20 3.95 6.66 21.21
CA SER A 20 3.09 7.82 21.47
C SER A 20 3.33 9.00 20.52
N GLU A 21 4.44 9.00 19.79
CA GLU A 21 4.76 10.01 18.77
C GLU A 21 3.97 9.73 17.49
N ARG A 22 3.25 10.74 17.00
CA ARG A 22 2.60 10.67 15.69
C ARG A 22 3.68 10.69 14.62
N THR A 23 3.72 9.65 13.78
CA THR A 23 4.47 9.72 12.53
C THR A 23 3.57 10.27 11.44
N ASP A 24 4.13 11.11 10.57
CA ASP A 24 3.45 11.62 9.37
C ASP A 24 3.74 10.72 8.15
N THR A 25 4.40 9.58 8.35
CA THR A 25 4.71 8.63 7.27
C THR A 25 3.43 7.99 6.73
N VAL A 26 3.18 8.13 5.43
CA VAL A 26 2.13 7.38 4.74
C VAL A 26 2.69 6.03 4.30
N ILE A 27 2.01 4.95 4.68
CA ILE A 27 2.35 3.58 4.32
C ILE A 27 1.30 2.98 3.40
N VAL A 28 1.69 1.96 2.65
CA VAL A 28 0.77 1.02 2.01
C VAL A 28 0.93 -0.36 2.64
N GLU A 29 -0.19 -0.98 3.00
CA GLU A 29 -0.26 -2.35 3.45
C GLU A 29 -1.13 -3.19 2.50
N LEU A 30 -0.65 -4.39 2.20
CA LEU A 30 -1.40 -5.42 1.51
C LEU A 30 -1.82 -6.49 2.50
N HIS A 31 -3.11 -6.83 2.51
CA HIS A 31 -3.68 -7.79 3.45
C HIS A 31 -4.37 -8.93 2.72
N GLU A 32 -4.11 -10.17 3.15
CA GLU A 32 -4.93 -11.34 2.83
C GLU A 32 -5.69 -11.76 4.10
N GLY A 33 -6.96 -11.34 4.19
CA GLY A 33 -7.73 -11.44 5.42
C GLY A 33 -7.14 -10.56 6.53
N ASP A 34 -6.65 -11.20 7.59
CA ASP A 34 -6.00 -10.56 8.75
C ASP A 34 -4.47 -10.64 8.68
N VAL A 35 -3.91 -11.21 7.60
CA VAL A 35 -2.46 -11.36 7.41
C VAL A 35 -1.93 -10.21 6.56
N VAL A 36 -0.97 -9.46 7.09
CA VAL A 36 -0.19 -8.49 6.33
C VAL A 36 0.82 -9.23 5.44
N LEU A 37 0.68 -9.10 4.12
CA LEU A 37 1.59 -9.68 3.13
C LEU A 37 2.77 -8.74 2.82
N ALA A 38 2.51 -7.43 2.84
CA ALA A 38 3.50 -6.40 2.60
C ALA A 38 3.10 -5.14 3.37
N SER A 39 4.09 -4.44 3.92
CA SER A 39 3.94 -3.12 4.52
C SER A 39 5.18 -2.32 4.14
N LEU A 40 4.97 -1.15 3.54
CA LEU A 40 6.06 -0.32 3.04
C LEU A 40 5.70 1.16 3.15
N ASN A 41 6.73 1.98 3.34
CA ASN A 41 6.60 3.42 3.33
C ASN A 41 6.37 3.89 1.89
N THR A 42 5.70 5.03 1.76
CA THR A 42 5.53 5.72 0.49
C THR A 42 6.22 7.08 0.56
N VAL A 43 6.51 7.69 -0.58
CA VAL A 43 6.96 9.09 -0.65
C VAL A 43 5.83 10.11 -0.43
N LEU A 44 4.60 9.65 -0.22
CA LEU A 44 3.45 10.52 -0.02
C LEU A 44 3.47 11.17 1.37
N GLU A 45 2.96 12.39 1.42
CA GLU A 45 2.72 13.14 2.64
C GLU A 45 1.24 13.05 3.08
N PRO A 46 0.95 13.27 4.38
CA PRO A 46 -0.43 13.35 4.85
C PRO A 46 -1.25 14.38 4.08
N GLY A 47 -2.49 14.01 3.72
CA GLY A 47 -3.41 14.89 2.98
C GLY A 47 -3.29 14.80 1.45
N GLN A 48 -2.34 14.02 0.92
CA GLN A 48 -2.26 13.72 -0.52
C GLN A 48 -3.26 12.63 -0.96
N ASP A 49 -4.55 12.81 -0.63
CA ASP A 49 -5.60 11.80 -0.83
C ASP A 49 -5.78 11.39 -2.30
N SER A 50 -5.60 12.33 -3.23
CA SER A 50 -5.72 12.06 -4.67
C SER A 50 -4.62 11.14 -5.17
N GLN A 51 -3.38 11.37 -4.72
CA GLN A 51 -2.20 10.57 -5.01
C GLN A 51 -2.31 9.19 -4.36
N ALA A 52 -2.73 9.12 -3.09
CA ALA A 52 -2.97 7.85 -2.41
C ALA A 52 -4.01 6.99 -3.16
N ARG A 53 -5.12 7.61 -3.61
CA ARG A 53 -6.12 6.91 -4.44
C ARG A 53 -5.57 6.50 -5.80
N ALA A 54 -4.67 7.27 -6.39
CA ALA A 54 -4.01 6.92 -7.65
C ALA A 54 -3.09 5.70 -7.46
N LEU A 55 -2.25 5.72 -6.43
CA LEU A 55 -1.40 4.59 -6.05
C LEU A 55 -2.23 3.32 -5.79
N ALA A 56 -3.31 3.40 -5.02
CA ALA A 56 -4.19 2.26 -4.77
C ALA A 56 -4.79 1.67 -6.07
N ARG A 57 -5.19 2.53 -7.03
CA ARG A 57 -5.72 2.07 -8.33
C ARG A 57 -4.64 1.39 -9.17
N GLU A 58 -3.43 1.90 -9.15
CA GLU A 58 -2.31 1.35 -9.91
C GLU A 58 -1.88 -0.02 -9.36
N ILE A 59 -1.71 -0.13 -8.04
CA ILE A 59 -1.45 -1.41 -7.36
C ILE A 59 -2.57 -2.40 -7.67
N LYS A 60 -3.83 -1.98 -7.51
CA LYS A 60 -4.99 -2.83 -7.84
C LYS A 60 -4.94 -3.34 -9.27
N ALA A 61 -4.67 -2.49 -10.25
CA ALA A 61 -4.61 -2.88 -11.66
C ALA A 61 -3.46 -3.87 -11.94
N GLY A 62 -2.28 -3.66 -11.34
CA GLY A 62 -1.16 -4.58 -11.46
C GLY A 62 -1.45 -5.95 -10.86
N LEU A 63 -2.05 -5.96 -9.66
CA LEU A 63 -2.48 -7.18 -8.96
C LEU A 63 -3.61 -7.92 -9.72
N GLU A 64 -4.65 -7.22 -10.19
CA GLU A 64 -5.76 -7.81 -10.94
C GLU A 64 -5.32 -8.39 -12.30
N SER A 65 -4.29 -7.81 -12.92
CA SER A 65 -3.74 -8.32 -14.18
C SER A 65 -2.71 -9.43 -14.00
N GLY A 66 -2.27 -9.71 -12.76
CA GLY A 66 -1.18 -10.66 -12.46
C GLY A 66 0.21 -10.16 -12.89
N LYS A 67 0.36 -8.86 -13.18
CA LYS A 67 1.65 -8.23 -13.47
C LYS A 67 2.44 -7.89 -12.22
N LEU A 68 1.75 -7.72 -11.10
CA LEU A 68 2.34 -7.55 -9.78
C LEU A 68 1.96 -8.74 -8.91
N GLU A 69 2.93 -9.27 -8.19
CA GLU A 69 2.67 -10.13 -7.04
C GLU A 69 2.42 -9.27 -5.79
N PRO A 70 1.60 -9.74 -4.82
CA PRO A 70 1.30 -8.99 -3.60
C PRO A 70 2.46 -9.08 -2.59
N THR A 71 3.62 -8.57 -2.96
CA THR A 71 4.85 -8.56 -2.17
C THR A 71 5.42 -7.16 -2.08
N ALA A 72 6.23 -6.90 -1.05
CA ALA A 72 6.81 -5.56 -0.86
C ALA A 72 7.68 -5.14 -2.06
N GLY A 73 8.55 -6.02 -2.57
CA GLY A 73 9.49 -5.67 -3.65
C GLY A 73 8.82 -5.35 -4.99
N GLU A 74 7.65 -5.93 -5.28
CA GLU A 74 6.90 -5.61 -6.50
C GLU A 74 6.13 -4.30 -6.36
N VAL A 75 5.74 -3.91 -5.15
CA VAL A 75 4.95 -2.70 -4.89
C VAL A 75 5.82 -1.48 -4.56
N GLU A 76 7.01 -1.67 -4.00
CA GLU A 76 7.98 -0.62 -3.63
C GLU A 76 8.25 0.39 -4.76
N PRO A 77 8.50 -0.02 -6.03
CA PRO A 77 8.71 0.96 -7.10
C PRO A 77 7.55 1.92 -7.29
N LEU A 78 6.30 1.45 -7.09
CA LEU A 78 5.12 2.29 -7.22
C LEU A 78 4.95 3.26 -6.06
N ALA A 79 5.38 2.85 -4.86
CA ALA A 79 5.31 3.62 -3.61
C ALA A 79 6.41 4.69 -3.50
N ASP A 80 7.53 4.49 -4.20
CA ASP A 80 8.66 5.43 -4.27
C ASP A 80 8.50 6.52 -5.34
N GLU A 81 7.48 6.42 -6.19
CA GLU A 81 7.21 7.39 -7.24
C GLU A 81 6.38 8.58 -6.73
N PRO A 82 6.83 9.84 -6.92
CA PRO A 82 5.98 11.00 -6.69
C PRO A 82 4.87 11.02 -7.75
N ARG A 83 3.61 11.06 -7.29
CA ARG A 83 2.41 11.02 -8.13
C ARG A 83 1.82 12.41 -8.38
#